data_AF-A0A944CC48-F1
#
_entry.id   AF-A0A944CC48-F1
#
_cell.length_a   1.000
_cell.length_b   1.000
_cell.length_c   1.000
_cell.angle_alpha   90.00
_cell.angle_beta   90.00
_cell.angle_gamma   90.00
#
_symmetry.space_group_name_H-M   'P 1'
#
loop_
_entity.id
_entity.type
_entity.pdbx_description
1 polymer ?
#
loop_
_entity_poly.entity_id
_entity_poly.type
_entity_poly.pdbx_seq_one_letter_code
_entity_poly.pdbx_strand_id
1 'polypeptide(L)' 'MGKAHVNHRVVIRDEDDNIVLDESCVSFAVAKPLYYQRRGELLAGETITLQHGARVIFKD' A
#
# COMPACT_ATOMS: atom_id res chain seq x y z
N MET A 1 -11.66 -19.65 -13.94
CA MET A 1 -10.80 -18.51 -13.56
C MET A 1 -10.08 -18.87 -12.27
N GLY A 2 -8.80 -19.27 -12.37
CA GLY A 2 -7.99 -19.64 -11.21
C GLY A 2 -7.80 -18.46 -10.27
N LYS A 3 -7.72 -18.72 -8.96
CA LYS A 3 -7.40 -17.72 -7.95
C LYS A 3 -6.04 -17.10 -8.31
N ALA A 4 -6.03 -15.93 -8.93
CA ALA A 4 -4.81 -15.18 -9.11
C ALA A 4 -4.29 -14.89 -7.69
N HIS A 5 -3.13 -15.42 -7.34
CA HIS A 5 -2.46 -15.07 -6.09
C HIS A 5 -1.99 -13.63 -6.26
N VAL A 6 -2.77 -12.68 -5.76
CA VAL A 6 -2.39 -11.27 -5.82
C VAL A 6 -1.60 -10.94 -4.57
N ASN A 7 -0.42 -10.36 -4.74
CA ASN A 7 0.40 -9.94 -3.61
C ASN A 7 -0.29 -8.79 -2.85
N HIS A 8 0.14 -8.59 -1.61
CA HIS A 8 -0.18 -7.36 -0.90
C HIS A 8 0.62 -6.23 -1.53
N ARG A 9 0.17 -4.99 -1.39
CA ARG A 9 0.96 -3.83 -1.81
C ARG A 9 0.78 -2.65 -0.90
N VAL A 10 1.84 -1.90 -0.67
CA VAL A 10 1.82 -0.61 0.00
C VAL A 10 1.94 0.46 -1.09
N VAL A 11 0.93 1.32 -1.19
CA VAL A 11 0.85 2.35 -2.22
C VAL A 11 0.78 3.72 -1.54
N ILE A 12 1.69 4.62 -1.91
CA ILE A 12 1.63 6.03 -1.52
C ILE A 12 1.18 6.85 -2.72
N ARG A 13 0.27 7.79 -2.49
CA ARG A 13 -0.17 8.77 -3.47
C ARG A 13 0.10 10.18 -2.98
N ASP A 14 0.38 11.09 -3.91
CA ASP A 14 0.48 12.52 -3.63
C ASP A 14 -0.91 13.17 -3.47
N GLU A 15 -0.93 14.50 -3.27
CA GLU A 15 -2.14 15.30 -3.11
C GLU A 15 -3.05 15.31 -4.36
N ASP A 16 -2.49 15.02 -5.53
CA ASP A 16 -3.18 14.94 -6.81
C ASP A 16 -3.65 13.49 -7.14
N ASP A 17 -3.57 12.58 -6.17
CA ASP A 17 -3.90 11.15 -6.27
C ASP A 17 -2.99 10.36 -7.25
N ASN A 18 -1.83 10.89 -7.63
CA ASN A 18 -0.86 10.15 -8.42
C ASN A 18 -0.10 9.16 -7.54
N ILE A 19 0.17 7.96 -8.06
CA ILE A 19 0.97 6.97 -7.36
C ILE A 19 2.44 7.39 -7.40
N VAL A 20 3.00 7.74 -6.23
CA VAL A 20 4.42 8.05 -6.06
C VAL A 20 5.24 6.83 -5.61
N LEU A 21 4.58 5.82 -5.02
CA LEU A 21 5.19 4.56 -4.62
C LEU A 21 4.19 3.41 -4.72
N ASP A 22 4.60 2.28 -5.30
CA ASP A 22 3.85 1.00 -5.30
C ASP A 22 4.83 -0.15 -4.99
N GLU A 23 4.82 -0.60 -3.73
CA GLU A 23 5.66 -1.70 -3.26
C GLU A 23 4.85 -2.98 -3.10
N SER A 24 5.20 -4.00 -3.87
CA SER A 24 4.60 -5.34 -3.75
C SER A 24 5.23 -6.15 -2.61
N CYS A 25 4.38 -6.77 -1.80
CA CYS A 25 4.74 -7.63 -0.67
C CYS A 25 4.11 -9.02 -0.81
N VAL A 26 4.93 -10.06 -0.65
CA VAL A 26 4.48 -11.46 -0.80
C VAL A 26 3.43 -11.90 0.22
N SER A 27 3.30 -11.19 1.34
CA SER A 27 2.34 -11.51 2.40
C SER A 27 1.96 -10.30 3.24
N PHE A 28 0.84 -10.39 3.96
CA PHE A 28 0.40 -9.38 4.91
C PHE A 28 1.41 -9.15 6.04
N ALA A 29 2.10 -10.22 6.48
CA ALA A 29 3.07 -10.15 7.56
C ALA A 29 4.29 -9.27 7.21
N VAL A 30 4.64 -9.19 5.92
CA VAL A 30 5.68 -8.27 5.41
C VAL A 30 5.10 -6.88 5.15
N ALA A 31 3.90 -6.81 4.57
CA ALA A 31 3.30 -5.56 4.14
C ALA A 31 2.87 -4.65 5.30
N LYS A 32 2.41 -5.21 6.43
CA LYS A 32 1.92 -4.44 7.58
C LYS A 32 3.05 -3.64 8.27
N PRO A 33 4.21 -4.22 8.62
CA PRO A 33 5.35 -3.44 9.13
C PRO A 33 5.82 -2.35 8.16
N LEU A 34 5.92 -2.67 6.87
CA LEU A 34 6.31 -1.70 5.83
C LEU A 34 5.32 -0.53 5.76
N TYR A 35 4.01 -0.80 5.80
CA TYR A 35 2.99 0.23 5.85
C TYR A 35 3.20 1.21 7.01
N TYR A 36 3.42 0.70 8.23
CA TYR A 36 3.64 1.58 9.39
C TYR A 36 4.96 2.34 9.34
N GLN A 37 6.02 1.73 8.80
CA GLN A 37 7.28 2.42 8.57
C GLN A 37 7.07 3.60 7.61
N ARG A 38 6.49 3.34 6.43
CA ARG A 38 6.22 4.35 5.40
C ARG A 38 5.24 5.42 5.85
N ARG A 39 4.24 5.06 6.64
CA ARG A 39 3.30 6.01 7.24
C ARG A 39 4.01 7.09 8.08
N GLY A 40 5.08 6.72 8.78
CA GLY A 40 5.87 7.68 9.56
C GLY A 40 6.75 8.61 8.72
N GLU A 41 6.91 8.30 7.43
CA GLU A 41 7.73 9.05 6.47
C GLU A 41 6.87 9.88 5.49
N LEU A 42 5.54 9.86 5.63
CA LEU A 42 4.64 10.59 4.75
C LEU A 42 4.86 12.09 4.81
N LEU A 43 4.88 12.70 3.63
CA LEU A 43 4.85 14.15 3.46
C LEU A 43 3.42 14.68 3.61
N ALA A 44 3.29 15.98 3.85
CA ALA A 44 1.99 16.62 3.94
C ALA A 44 1.24 16.50 2.60
N GLY A 45 -0.01 16.05 2.65
CA GLY A 45 -0.84 15.84 1.47
C GLY A 45 -0.72 14.45 0.85
N GLU A 46 0.29 13.66 1.22
CA GLU A 46 0.40 12.28 0.79
C GLU A 46 -0.59 11.36 1.52
N THR A 47 -1.03 10.32 0.84
CA THR A 47 -1.86 9.25 1.42
C THR A 47 -1.20 7.91 1.23
N ILE A 48 -1.32 7.02 2.20
CA ILE A 48 -0.81 5.65 2.14
C ILE A 48 -1.95 4.65 2.21
N THR A 49 -1.83 3.58 1.43
CA THR A 49 -2.79 2.48 1.44
C THR A 49 -2.08 1.13 1.46
N LEU A 50 -2.51 0.24 2.35
CA LEU A 50 -2.18 -1.18 2.28
C LEU A 50 -3.31 -1.88 1.52
N GLN A 51 -2.99 -2.56 0.43
CA GLN A 51 -3.98 -3.19 -0.44
C GLN A 51 -3.66 -4.68 -0.66
N HIS A 52 -4.68 -5.46 -1.02
CA HIS A 52 -4.55 -6.83 -1.50
C HIS A 52 -5.49 -7.02 -2.70
N GLY A 53 -4.89 -7.05 -3.90
CA GLY A 53 -5.63 -6.89 -5.15
C GLY A 53 -6.42 -5.58 -5.18
N ALA A 54 -7.71 -5.65 -5.53
CA ALA A 54 -8.57 -4.46 -5.61
C ALA A 54 -9.08 -3.96 -4.24
N ARG A 55 -8.71 -4.61 -3.13
CA ARG A 55 -9.20 -4.27 -1.79
C ARG A 55 -8.18 -3.43 -1.03
N VAL A 56 -8.64 -2.33 -0.43
CA VAL A 56 -7.86 -1.55 0.54
C VAL A 56 -8.12 -2.11 1.93
N ILE A 57 -7.05 -2.44 2.66
CA ILE A 57 -7.07 -2.97 4.03
C ILE A 57 -6.88 -1.83 5.04
N PHE A 58 -5.89 -0.97 4.80
CA PHE A 58 -5.64 0.25 5.57
C PHE A 58 -5.51 1.44 4.62
N LYS A 59 -5.94 2.59 5.10
CA LYS A 59 -5.80 3.89 4.44
C LYS A 59 -5.57 4.94 5.51
N ASP A 60 -4.54 5.77 5.31
CA ASP A 60 -4.25 6.96 6.10
C ASP A 60 -3.84 8.10 5.17
#